data_AF-A0A7C5PUK6-F1
#
_entry.id   AF-A0A7C5PUK6-F1
#
_cell.length_a   1.000
_cell.length_b   1.000
_cell.length_c   1.000
_cell.angle_alpha   90.00
_cell.angle_beta   90.00
_cell.angle_gamma   90.00
#
_symmetry.space_group_name_H-M   'P 1'
#
loop_
_entity.id
_entity.type
_entity.pdbx_description
1 polymer ?
#
loop_
_entity_poly.entity_id
_entity_poly.type
_entity_poly.pdbx_seq_one_letter_code
_entity_poly.pdbx_strand_id
1 'polypeptide(L)'
;MKIAKRTSAQQTYHFLIPLALFVASAFIGLWASYDRVLSLPALLALLGSVGVFLVVVNAPAWYQQVSGVLVIASALLAIYFVGQYGHLDYQDETGILAQLGRRTGSLMPALVFFKPHPNAVASFLEGAFLLNIALIWGARQKQRWGWGATAAIMAYALLITGSRGAWLGLVMALSIWLILTFPKRAKAIIGGGLGLTIGFLAGGYAIFLALPNQHIFILSSILDTAQSRLTLYKNSLYLLKDYPLTGIGLGDTFALVYSRYQLLMDVPFLYYAHNLFLAVWLGQGILGLVALVWLLIAFYRLVWRVERAGLPKRPQRFFRAAWLGASATFVHGLLDSAQFSGDRWTMPMLFALLGLSVAIGNPALEKYRQKAAEAATKGAFPLKPSRFIPITAGLLGAAALFWWGLNGGWQANAGAVHQTWADLSPKYSQIERETERNFAAASFERALKANPQQATANRRLGVMALEDRQFDNAIGYLERAYAQEPHNQATLKALGYAYLWTGNLEQAELLFKRVDFQRRLIDELHYWRWWWGTQDNQELSTYANEMLHRLSGS
;
A
#
# COMPACT_ATOMS: atom_id res chain seq x y z
N MET A 1 29.63 26.42 -22.69
CA MET A 1 29.90 25.35 -21.68
C MET A 1 29.27 25.60 -20.29
N LYS A 2 29.22 26.84 -19.77
CA LYS A 2 28.55 27.16 -18.48
C LYS A 2 27.01 27.10 -18.49
N ILE A 3 26.36 27.31 -19.65
CA ILE A 3 24.88 27.29 -19.78
C ILE A 3 24.32 25.85 -19.78
N ALA A 4 25.03 24.90 -20.40
CA ALA A 4 24.63 23.48 -20.46
C ALA A 4 24.71 22.77 -19.09
N LYS A 5 25.58 23.22 -18.17
CA LYS A 5 25.61 22.73 -16.78
C LYS A 5 24.46 23.27 -15.92
N ARG A 6 23.85 24.41 -16.29
CA ARG A 6 22.69 24.98 -15.58
C ARG A 6 21.37 24.31 -16.01
N THR A 7 21.27 23.78 -17.23
CA THR A 7 20.03 23.17 -17.74
C THR A 7 19.82 21.72 -17.31
N SER A 8 20.87 20.93 -17.06
CA SER A 8 20.72 19.57 -16.51
C SER A 8 20.25 19.58 -15.05
N ALA A 9 20.77 20.51 -14.25
CA ALA A 9 20.33 20.72 -12.87
C ALA A 9 18.84 21.08 -12.81
N GLN A 10 18.36 21.97 -13.70
CA GLN A 10 16.99 22.50 -13.69
C GLN A 10 15.88 21.46 -13.93
N GLN A 11 16.19 20.27 -14.45
CA GLN A 11 15.19 19.27 -14.84
C GLN A 11 14.91 18.21 -13.76
N THR A 12 15.86 17.97 -12.86
CA THR A 12 15.68 17.08 -11.69
C THR A 12 14.74 17.71 -10.65
N TYR A 13 14.63 19.04 -10.59
CA TYR A 13 13.82 19.75 -9.57
C TYR A 13 12.33 19.39 -9.55
N HIS A 14 11.73 18.97 -10.68
CA HIS A 14 10.32 18.58 -10.71
C HIS A 14 10.05 17.28 -9.93
N PHE A 15 11.05 16.43 -9.77
CA PHE A 15 10.98 15.21 -8.95
C PHE A 15 11.60 15.43 -7.57
N LEU A 16 12.62 16.28 -7.42
CA LEU A 16 13.33 16.48 -6.15
C LEU A 16 12.42 16.98 -5.04
N ILE A 17 11.53 17.95 -5.30
CA ILE A 17 10.64 18.49 -4.24
C ILE A 17 9.68 17.41 -3.72
N PRO A 18 8.86 16.75 -4.56
CA PRO A 18 7.97 15.72 -4.06
C PRO A 18 8.72 14.50 -3.52
N LEU A 19 9.92 14.18 -4.04
CA LEU A 19 10.76 13.11 -3.49
C LEU A 19 11.32 13.48 -2.10
N ALA A 20 11.77 14.71 -1.90
CA ALA A 20 12.22 15.20 -0.61
C ALA A 20 11.08 15.24 0.40
N LEU A 21 9.88 15.65 -0.03
CA LEU A 21 8.67 15.59 0.81
C LEU A 21 8.33 14.14 1.20
N PHE A 22 8.44 13.20 0.25
CA PHE A 22 8.21 11.77 0.49
C PHE A 22 9.23 11.17 1.48
N VAL A 23 10.49 11.60 1.42
CA VAL A 23 11.50 11.21 2.40
C VAL A 23 11.23 11.87 3.76
N ALA A 24 10.86 13.14 3.79
CA ALA A 24 10.54 13.85 5.03
C ALA A 24 9.33 13.23 5.75
N SER A 25 8.28 12.84 5.03
CA SER A 25 7.12 12.14 5.59
C SER A 25 7.48 10.76 6.15
N ALA A 26 8.51 10.10 5.61
CA ALA A 26 9.00 8.85 6.18
C ALA A 26 9.62 9.04 7.59
N PHE A 27 10.22 10.19 7.88
CA PHE A 27 10.68 10.51 9.25
C PHE A 27 9.52 10.79 10.21
N ILE A 28 8.41 11.35 9.71
CA ILE A 28 7.17 11.49 10.50
C ILE A 28 6.62 10.11 10.84
N GLY A 29 6.58 9.20 9.87
CA GLY A 29 6.22 7.80 10.09
C GLY A 29 7.13 7.12 11.12
N LEU A 30 8.45 7.29 11.00
CA LEU A 30 9.40 6.73 11.98
C LEU A 30 9.14 7.24 13.40
N TRP A 31 8.80 8.53 13.56
CA TRP A 31 8.43 9.10 14.84
C TRP A 31 7.14 8.46 15.40
N ALA A 32 6.11 8.32 14.56
CA ALA A 32 4.82 7.76 14.96
C ALA A 32 4.86 6.26 15.34
N SER A 33 5.88 5.53 14.87
CA SER A 33 6.03 4.09 15.14
C SER A 33 6.17 3.78 16.64
N TYR A 34 5.37 2.84 17.14
CA TYR A 34 5.50 2.33 18.53
C TYR A 34 6.80 1.54 18.74
N ASP A 35 7.34 0.94 17.68
CA ASP A 35 8.68 0.37 17.70
C ASP A 35 9.47 0.86 16.48
N ARG A 36 10.48 1.68 16.73
CA ARG A 36 11.34 2.24 15.68
C ARG A 36 12.15 1.16 14.96
N VAL A 37 12.39 0.01 15.60
CA VAL A 37 13.12 -1.12 14.99
C VAL A 37 12.32 -1.70 13.80
N LEU A 38 10.99 -1.71 13.87
CA LEU A 38 10.13 -2.19 12.78
C LEU A 38 10.12 -1.25 11.56
N SER A 39 10.26 0.06 11.82
CA SER A 39 10.27 1.10 10.79
C SER A 39 11.64 1.31 10.14
N LEU A 40 12.74 1.09 10.86
CA LEU A 40 14.08 1.43 10.39
C LEU A 40 14.46 0.75 9.06
N PRO A 41 14.22 -0.56 8.84
CA PRO A 41 14.55 -1.18 7.55
C PRO A 41 13.72 -0.61 6.39
N ALA A 42 12.49 -0.15 6.64
CA ALA A 42 11.67 0.50 5.62
C ALA A 42 12.23 1.88 5.24
N LEU A 43 12.65 2.66 6.24
CA LEU A 43 13.31 3.94 6.01
C LEU A 43 14.62 3.75 5.23
N LEU A 44 15.46 2.79 5.62
CA LEU A 44 16.71 2.50 4.93
C LEU A 44 16.49 2.02 3.50
N ALA A 45 15.50 1.15 3.27
CA ALA A 45 15.12 0.71 1.93
C ALA A 45 14.63 1.89 1.06
N LEU A 46 13.86 2.82 1.63
CA LEU A 46 13.43 4.04 0.95
C LEU A 46 14.62 4.94 0.60
N LEU A 47 15.50 5.24 1.56
CA LEU A 47 16.69 6.06 1.33
C LEU A 47 17.61 5.44 0.28
N GLY A 48 17.83 4.11 0.35
CA GLY A 48 18.58 3.36 -0.65
C GLY A 48 17.92 3.43 -2.03
N SER A 49 16.60 3.29 -2.12
CA SER A 49 15.84 3.38 -3.38
C SER A 49 15.89 4.79 -3.98
N VAL A 50 15.82 5.84 -3.15
CA VAL A 50 16.06 7.23 -3.56
C VAL A 50 17.49 7.39 -4.10
N GLY A 51 18.49 6.80 -3.44
CA GLY A 51 19.86 6.74 -3.92
C GLY A 51 19.97 6.08 -5.31
N VAL A 52 19.33 4.93 -5.51
CA VAL A 52 19.26 4.23 -6.81
C VAL A 52 18.63 5.13 -7.86
N PHE A 53 17.50 5.77 -7.57
CA PHE A 53 16.88 6.73 -8.49
C PHE A 53 17.86 7.85 -8.89
N LEU A 54 18.54 8.47 -7.92
CA LEU A 54 19.49 9.55 -8.19
C LEU A 54 20.69 9.07 -9.03
N VAL A 55 21.23 7.88 -8.76
CA VAL A 55 22.33 7.31 -9.55
C VAL A 55 21.88 7.07 -11.00
N VAL A 56 20.72 6.44 -11.20
CA VAL A 56 20.21 6.11 -12.53
C VAL A 56 19.89 7.38 -13.34
N VAL A 57 19.26 8.38 -12.72
CA VAL A 57 18.94 9.67 -13.38
C VAL A 57 20.19 10.37 -13.90
N ASN A 58 21.29 10.28 -13.17
CA ASN A 58 22.57 10.89 -13.52
C ASN A 58 23.43 10.05 -14.48
N ALA A 59 22.94 8.88 -14.93
CA ALA A 59 23.64 7.99 -15.86
C ALA A 59 22.90 7.80 -17.20
N PRO A 60 22.46 8.87 -17.91
CA PRO A 60 21.61 8.74 -19.11
C PRO A 60 22.31 8.05 -20.28
N ALA A 61 23.65 8.03 -20.33
CA ALA A 61 24.39 7.28 -21.36
C ALA A 61 24.41 5.76 -21.12
N TRP A 62 24.13 5.32 -19.89
CA TRP A 62 24.26 3.93 -19.45
C TRP A 62 22.91 3.20 -19.35
N TYR A 63 21.84 3.76 -19.90
CA TYR A 63 20.49 3.19 -19.76
C TYR A 63 20.37 1.73 -20.23
N GLN A 64 21.14 1.33 -21.26
CA GLN A 64 21.15 -0.06 -21.74
C GLN A 64 21.86 -1.00 -20.76
N GLN A 65 23.00 -0.57 -20.22
CA GLN A 65 23.77 -1.32 -19.23
C GLN A 65 22.97 -1.47 -17.93
N VAL A 66 22.37 -0.38 -17.44
CA VAL A 66 21.49 -0.40 -16.28
C VAL A 66 20.31 -1.35 -16.51
N SER A 67 19.66 -1.28 -17.68
CA SER A 67 18.58 -2.22 -18.03
C SER A 67 19.06 -3.68 -18.05
N GLY A 68 20.25 -3.93 -18.60
CA GLY A 68 20.87 -5.26 -18.62
C GLY A 68 21.14 -5.79 -17.21
N VAL A 69 21.68 -4.96 -16.31
CA VAL A 69 21.93 -5.34 -14.90
C VAL A 69 20.61 -5.68 -14.20
N LEU A 70 19.57 -4.87 -14.36
CA LEU A 70 18.26 -5.14 -13.76
C LEU A 70 17.65 -6.45 -14.28
N VAL A 71 17.77 -6.72 -15.58
CA VAL A 71 17.28 -7.96 -16.19
C VAL A 71 18.08 -9.18 -15.73
N ILE A 72 19.40 -9.07 -15.62
CA ILE A 72 20.25 -10.16 -15.11
C ILE A 72 19.92 -10.45 -13.65
N ALA A 73 19.82 -9.43 -12.79
CA ALA A 73 19.41 -9.60 -11.40
C ALA A 73 18.03 -10.29 -11.28
N SER A 74 17.10 -9.90 -12.15
CA SER A 74 15.76 -10.50 -12.22
C SER A 74 15.78 -11.94 -12.73
N ALA A 75 16.64 -12.25 -13.70
CA ALA A 75 16.81 -13.62 -14.19
C ALA A 75 17.42 -14.52 -13.11
N LEU A 76 18.41 -14.03 -12.34
CA LEU A 76 18.98 -14.76 -11.20
C LEU A 76 17.93 -15.04 -10.12
N LEU A 77 17.11 -14.04 -9.77
CA LEU A 77 15.99 -14.22 -8.86
C LEU A 77 14.96 -15.23 -9.41
N ALA A 78 14.63 -15.16 -10.70
CA ALA A 78 13.70 -16.09 -11.34
C ALA A 78 14.23 -17.53 -11.31
N ILE A 79 15.52 -17.73 -11.61
CA ILE A 79 16.19 -19.04 -11.54
C ILE A 79 16.16 -19.57 -10.10
N TYR A 80 16.51 -18.73 -9.11
CA TYR A 80 16.46 -19.09 -7.70
C TYR A 80 15.04 -19.50 -7.28
N PHE A 81 14.06 -18.64 -7.55
CA PHE A 81 12.67 -18.86 -7.18
C PHE A 81 12.10 -20.14 -7.81
N VAL A 82 12.30 -20.33 -9.12
CA VAL A 82 11.84 -21.52 -9.83
C VAL A 82 12.53 -22.78 -9.32
N GLY A 83 13.86 -22.74 -9.17
CA GLY A 83 14.64 -23.89 -8.73
C GLY A 83 14.40 -24.26 -7.26
N GLN A 84 14.00 -23.31 -6.42
CA GLN A 84 13.79 -23.55 -5.00
C GLN A 84 12.32 -23.65 -4.60
N TYR A 85 11.36 -23.37 -5.49
CA TYR A 85 9.93 -23.33 -5.17
C TYR A 85 9.41 -24.57 -4.42
N GLY A 86 9.88 -25.76 -4.80
CA GLY A 86 9.53 -27.03 -4.15
C GLY A 86 10.01 -27.16 -2.70
N HIS A 87 11.03 -26.40 -2.32
CA HIS A 87 11.68 -26.42 -1.01
C HIS A 87 11.29 -25.22 -0.12
N LEU A 88 10.57 -24.23 -0.65
CA LEU A 88 10.19 -23.01 0.08
C LEU A 88 8.98 -23.17 1.00
N ASP A 89 8.33 -24.34 1.01
CA ASP A 89 7.19 -24.70 1.87
C ASP A 89 6.08 -23.62 1.92
N TYR A 90 5.48 -23.32 0.76
CA TYR A 90 4.29 -22.47 0.66
C TYR A 90 3.03 -23.31 0.90
N GLN A 91 2.68 -23.56 2.16
CA GLN A 91 1.56 -24.45 2.53
C GLN A 91 0.19 -23.92 2.11
N ASP A 92 0.02 -22.59 2.07
CA ASP A 92 -1.24 -21.95 1.69
C ASP A 92 -1.52 -22.02 0.17
N GLU A 93 -0.51 -22.34 -0.63
CA GLU A 93 -0.59 -22.33 -2.10
C GLU A 93 -0.90 -23.73 -2.65
N THR A 94 -2.19 -24.05 -2.80
CA THR A 94 -2.67 -25.39 -3.20
C THR A 94 -3.01 -25.55 -4.69
N GLY A 95 -3.05 -24.44 -5.44
CA GLY A 95 -3.48 -24.40 -6.84
C GLY A 95 -2.55 -25.10 -7.84
N ILE A 96 -3.03 -25.28 -9.08
CA ILE A 96 -2.29 -25.96 -10.17
C ILE A 96 -0.91 -25.34 -10.42
N LEU A 97 -0.80 -24.01 -10.34
CA LEU A 97 0.45 -23.29 -10.56
C LEU A 97 1.47 -23.55 -9.44
N ALA A 98 1.00 -23.67 -8.20
CA ALA A 98 1.85 -24.03 -7.08
C ALA A 98 2.32 -25.48 -7.15
N GLN A 99 1.45 -26.40 -7.61
CA GLN A 99 1.85 -27.79 -7.88
C GLN A 99 2.91 -27.87 -8.98
N LEU A 100 2.73 -27.09 -10.05
CA LEU A 100 3.70 -26.98 -11.14
C LEU A 100 5.05 -26.44 -10.63
N GLY A 101 5.02 -25.35 -9.87
CA GLY A 101 6.19 -24.76 -9.23
C GLY A 101 6.92 -25.78 -8.33
N ARG A 102 6.18 -26.52 -7.49
CA ARG A 102 6.74 -27.57 -6.62
C ARG A 102 7.44 -28.66 -7.42
N ARG A 103 6.81 -29.17 -8.47
CA ARG A 103 7.39 -30.19 -9.35
C ARG A 103 8.65 -29.71 -10.05
N THR A 104 8.68 -28.47 -10.53
CA THR A 104 9.88 -27.94 -11.20
C THR A 104 11.00 -27.61 -10.22
N GLY A 105 10.66 -27.10 -9.03
CA GLY A 105 11.65 -26.78 -8.00
C GLY A 105 12.25 -28.03 -7.36
N SER A 106 11.48 -29.12 -7.22
CA SER A 106 12.00 -30.39 -6.68
C SER A 106 13.04 -31.07 -7.56
N LEU A 107 13.23 -30.61 -8.81
CA LEU A 107 14.30 -31.11 -9.69
C LEU A 107 15.69 -30.66 -9.26
N MET A 108 15.78 -29.57 -8.49
CA MET A 108 17.05 -29.01 -8.02
C MET A 108 17.29 -29.42 -6.55
N PRO A 109 18.55 -29.54 -6.12
CA PRO A 109 18.86 -29.72 -4.71
C PRO A 109 18.40 -28.52 -3.88
N ALA A 110 18.05 -28.77 -2.62
CA ALA A 110 17.62 -27.74 -1.69
C ALA A 110 18.80 -26.79 -1.34
N LEU A 111 18.64 -25.53 -1.68
CA LEU A 111 19.57 -24.42 -1.43
C LEU A 111 18.77 -23.19 -0.93
N VAL A 112 17.95 -23.43 0.09
CA VAL A 112 17.09 -22.39 0.67
C VAL A 112 17.89 -21.54 1.67
N PHE A 113 18.30 -20.35 1.23
CA PHE A 113 18.90 -19.32 2.09
C PHE A 113 18.00 -18.08 2.23
N PHE A 114 16.94 -18.00 1.43
CA PHE A 114 16.02 -16.87 1.40
C PHE A 114 14.63 -17.34 0.94
N LYS A 115 13.57 -17.01 1.69
CA LYS A 115 12.18 -17.31 1.33
C LYS A 115 11.46 -16.01 0.92
N PRO A 116 11.47 -15.63 -0.37
CA PRO A 116 10.74 -14.46 -0.82
C PRO A 116 9.23 -14.71 -0.80
N HIS A 117 8.42 -13.68 -0.60
CA HIS A 117 6.99 -13.80 -0.85
C HIS A 117 6.70 -13.87 -2.37
N PRO A 118 5.77 -14.73 -2.86
CA PRO A 118 5.49 -14.85 -4.30
C PRO A 118 5.10 -13.53 -4.99
N ASN A 119 4.26 -12.71 -4.36
CA ASN A 119 3.90 -11.39 -4.93
C ASN A 119 5.09 -10.43 -4.99
N ALA A 120 6.06 -10.56 -4.08
CA ALA A 120 7.26 -9.73 -4.11
C ALA A 120 8.17 -10.11 -5.28
N VAL A 121 8.33 -11.41 -5.53
CA VAL A 121 9.01 -11.90 -6.75
C VAL A 121 8.30 -11.37 -7.98
N ALA A 122 6.97 -11.47 -8.05
CA ALA A 122 6.21 -10.97 -9.19
C ALA A 122 6.42 -9.45 -9.42
N SER A 123 6.35 -8.67 -8.34
CA SER A 123 6.60 -7.21 -8.36
C SER A 123 8.00 -6.86 -8.87
N PHE A 124 9.02 -7.64 -8.50
CA PHE A 124 10.39 -7.42 -8.97
C PHE A 124 10.55 -7.77 -10.46
N LEU A 125 9.94 -8.87 -10.90
CA LEU A 125 10.11 -9.41 -12.25
C LEU A 125 9.31 -8.64 -13.32
N GLU A 126 8.12 -8.12 -13.01
CA GLU A 126 7.21 -7.53 -14.02
C GLU A 126 7.85 -6.35 -14.78
N GLY A 127 8.51 -5.43 -14.06
CA GLY A 127 9.14 -4.27 -14.65
C GLY A 127 10.41 -4.63 -15.44
N ALA A 128 11.19 -5.58 -14.92
CA ALA A 128 12.36 -6.09 -15.63
C ALA A 128 12.00 -6.92 -16.87
N PHE A 129 10.85 -7.60 -16.87
CA PHE A 129 10.40 -8.37 -18.03
C PHE A 129 10.19 -7.47 -19.25
N LEU A 130 9.61 -6.29 -19.04
CA LEU A 130 9.45 -5.27 -20.07
C LEU A 130 10.81 -4.72 -20.56
N LEU A 131 11.77 -4.50 -19.67
CA LEU A 131 13.15 -4.15 -20.06
C LEU A 131 13.80 -5.27 -20.90
N ASN A 132 13.54 -6.53 -20.58
CA ASN A 132 14.08 -7.67 -21.31
C ASN A 132 13.55 -7.72 -22.75
N ILE A 133 12.26 -7.44 -22.97
CA ILE A 133 11.68 -7.31 -24.32
C ILE A 133 12.41 -6.22 -25.13
N ALA A 134 12.73 -5.08 -24.52
CA ALA A 134 13.50 -4.02 -25.19
C ALA A 134 14.93 -4.49 -25.56
N LEU A 135 15.59 -5.26 -24.69
CA LEU A 135 16.91 -5.84 -24.96
C LEU A 135 16.87 -6.85 -26.12
N ILE A 136 15.90 -7.75 -26.15
CA ILE A 136 15.72 -8.73 -27.26
C ILE A 136 15.60 -8.01 -28.60
N TRP A 137 14.78 -6.97 -28.69
CA TRP A 137 14.61 -6.20 -29.93
C TRP A 137 15.83 -5.38 -30.34
N GLY A 138 16.68 -5.00 -29.37
CA GLY A 138 17.94 -4.29 -29.62
C GLY A 138 19.12 -5.21 -29.92
N ALA A 139 19.05 -6.49 -29.56
CA ALA A 139 20.16 -7.41 -29.56
C ALA A 139 20.56 -7.94 -30.96
N ARG A 140 21.85 -8.24 -31.11
CA ARG A 140 22.41 -9.00 -32.23
C ARG A 140 21.91 -10.45 -32.20
N GLN A 141 21.90 -11.15 -33.34
CA GLN A 141 21.28 -12.49 -33.47
C GLN A 141 21.74 -13.51 -32.42
N LYS A 142 23.04 -13.58 -32.09
CA LYS A 142 23.55 -14.47 -31.03
C LYS A 142 23.09 -14.08 -29.63
N GLN A 143 23.00 -12.78 -29.32
CA GLN A 143 22.55 -12.28 -28.02
C GLN A 143 21.04 -12.43 -27.81
N ARG A 144 20.24 -12.53 -28.88
CA ARG A 144 18.78 -12.71 -28.80
C ARG A 144 18.40 -14.02 -28.12
N TRP A 145 19.17 -15.09 -28.32
CA TRP A 145 18.93 -16.37 -27.66
C TRP A 145 19.13 -16.28 -26.14
N GLY A 146 20.19 -15.59 -25.70
CA GLY A 146 20.43 -15.35 -24.28
C GLY A 146 19.31 -14.55 -23.61
N TRP A 147 18.92 -13.41 -24.20
CA TRP A 147 17.79 -12.61 -23.68
C TRP A 147 16.44 -13.32 -23.81
N GLY A 148 16.27 -14.16 -24.84
CA GLY A 148 15.09 -15.00 -25.00
C GLY A 148 14.97 -16.04 -23.89
N ALA A 149 16.08 -16.70 -23.52
CA ALA A 149 16.12 -17.64 -22.40
C ALA A 149 15.81 -16.96 -21.06
N THR A 150 16.38 -15.76 -20.81
CA THR A 150 16.04 -15.00 -19.60
C THR A 150 14.58 -14.55 -19.58
N ALA A 151 13.99 -14.21 -20.73
CA ALA A 151 12.57 -13.88 -20.80
C ALA A 151 11.68 -15.10 -20.49
N ALA A 152 12.04 -16.28 -21.01
CA ALA A 152 11.31 -17.51 -20.76
C ALA A 152 11.31 -17.89 -19.27
N ILE A 153 12.47 -17.86 -18.59
CA ILE A 153 12.54 -18.18 -17.16
C ILE A 153 11.80 -17.14 -16.30
N MET A 154 11.89 -15.85 -16.65
CA MET A 154 11.14 -14.80 -15.95
C MET A 154 9.63 -14.94 -16.14
N ALA A 155 9.16 -15.25 -17.35
CA ALA A 155 7.75 -15.50 -17.63
C ALA A 155 7.24 -16.72 -16.86
N TYR A 156 8.03 -17.79 -16.81
CA TYR A 156 7.70 -18.97 -16.03
C TYR A 156 7.64 -18.68 -14.52
N ALA A 157 8.64 -17.96 -13.99
CA ALA A 157 8.65 -17.51 -12.60
C ALA A 157 7.40 -16.66 -12.29
N LEU A 158 7.09 -15.65 -13.12
CA LEU A 158 5.88 -14.82 -13.00
C LEU A 158 4.59 -15.66 -13.00
N LEU A 159 4.52 -16.72 -13.81
CA LEU A 159 3.38 -17.61 -13.83
C LEU A 159 3.25 -18.40 -12.52
N ILE A 160 4.32 -19.02 -12.02
CA ILE A 160 4.23 -19.84 -10.79
C ILE A 160 4.13 -19.00 -9.50
N THR A 161 4.34 -17.68 -9.56
CA THR A 161 4.03 -16.79 -8.42
C THR A 161 2.54 -16.76 -8.08
N GLY A 162 1.65 -17.06 -9.03
CA GLY A 162 0.20 -16.95 -8.83
C GLY A 162 -0.31 -15.51 -8.64
N SER A 163 0.55 -14.50 -8.81
CA SER A 163 0.23 -13.11 -8.50
C SER A 163 -0.67 -12.47 -9.56
N ARG A 164 -1.99 -12.58 -9.35
CA ARG A 164 -3.02 -12.04 -10.26
C ARG A 164 -2.86 -10.53 -10.50
N GLY A 165 -2.44 -9.78 -9.48
CA GLY A 165 -2.19 -8.34 -9.59
C GLY A 165 -1.02 -8.02 -10.52
N ALA A 166 0.08 -8.77 -10.44
CA ALA A 166 1.20 -8.63 -11.36
C ALA A 166 0.83 -8.99 -12.80
N TRP A 167 0.04 -10.05 -13.01
CA TRP A 167 -0.42 -10.42 -14.35
C TRP A 167 -1.31 -9.35 -14.97
N LEU A 168 -2.23 -8.78 -14.19
CA LEU A 168 -3.07 -7.67 -14.63
C LEU A 168 -2.21 -6.45 -15.02
N GLY A 169 -1.27 -6.07 -14.16
CA GLY A 169 -0.32 -4.98 -14.41
C GLY A 169 0.48 -5.21 -15.69
N LEU A 170 1.01 -6.42 -15.89
CA LEU A 170 1.81 -6.78 -17.05
C LEU A 170 0.98 -6.83 -18.35
N VAL A 171 -0.21 -7.42 -18.34
CA VAL A 171 -1.12 -7.46 -19.51
C VAL A 171 -1.50 -6.05 -19.93
N MET A 172 -1.86 -5.19 -18.97
CA MET A 172 -2.16 -3.79 -19.25
C MET A 172 -0.93 -3.08 -19.86
N ALA A 173 0.24 -3.22 -19.24
CA ALA A 173 1.47 -2.58 -19.70
C ALA A 173 1.90 -3.05 -21.11
N LEU A 174 1.87 -4.36 -21.38
CA LEU A 174 2.13 -4.93 -22.70
C LEU A 174 1.14 -4.41 -23.73
N SER A 175 -0.14 -4.37 -23.40
CA SER A 175 -1.16 -3.88 -24.32
C SER A 175 -0.95 -2.42 -24.70
N ILE A 176 -0.64 -1.56 -23.71
CA ILE A 176 -0.27 -0.17 -23.96
C ILE A 176 1.00 -0.11 -24.82
N TRP A 177 2.01 -0.94 -24.54
CA TRP A 177 3.22 -1.02 -25.38
C TRP A 177 2.85 -1.29 -26.84
N LEU A 178 2.09 -2.35 -27.08
CA LEU A 178 1.72 -2.79 -28.43
C LEU A 178 0.93 -1.68 -29.14
N ILE A 179 -0.03 -1.05 -28.45
CA ILE A 179 -0.76 0.10 -28.98
C ILE A 179 0.22 1.21 -29.39
N LEU A 180 1.17 1.58 -28.53
CA LEU A 180 2.11 2.66 -28.83
C LEU A 180 3.11 2.31 -29.95
N THR A 181 3.31 1.03 -30.25
CA THR A 181 4.35 0.55 -31.18
C THR A 181 3.82 0.20 -32.56
N PHE A 182 2.60 -0.32 -32.66
CA PHE A 182 2.02 -0.83 -33.91
C PHE A 182 1.03 0.15 -34.57
N PRO A 183 0.80 0.04 -35.90
CA PRO A 183 -0.08 0.95 -36.65
C PRO A 183 -1.57 0.82 -36.26
N LYS A 184 -2.39 1.79 -36.69
CA LYS A 184 -3.81 1.96 -36.28
C LYS A 184 -4.68 0.69 -36.37
N ARG A 185 -4.46 -0.17 -37.37
CA ARG A 185 -5.23 -1.43 -37.53
C ARG A 185 -4.93 -2.46 -36.43
N ALA A 186 -3.67 -2.59 -36.02
CA ALA A 186 -3.28 -3.47 -34.91
C ALA A 186 -3.81 -2.95 -33.56
N LYS A 187 -3.90 -1.62 -33.39
CA LYS A 187 -4.49 -0.99 -32.20
C LYS A 187 -5.96 -1.37 -32.01
N ALA A 188 -6.74 -1.43 -33.08
CA ALA A 188 -8.17 -1.80 -33.02
C ALA A 188 -8.37 -3.26 -32.58
N ILE A 189 -7.54 -4.18 -33.09
CA ILE A 189 -7.59 -5.61 -32.73
C ILE A 189 -7.21 -5.82 -31.26
N ILE A 190 -6.12 -5.18 -30.82
CA ILE A 190 -5.63 -5.29 -29.43
C ILE A 190 -6.61 -4.64 -28.45
N GLY A 191 -7.14 -3.46 -28.79
CA GLY A 191 -8.15 -2.78 -27.99
C GLY A 191 -9.47 -3.57 -27.89
N GLY A 192 -9.91 -4.17 -29.00
CA GLY A 192 -11.07 -5.06 -29.02
C GLY A 192 -10.87 -6.31 -28.15
N GLY A 193 -9.70 -6.96 -28.24
CA GLY A 193 -9.37 -8.12 -27.40
C GLY A 193 -9.38 -7.80 -25.90
N LEU A 194 -8.75 -6.69 -25.50
CA LEU A 194 -8.78 -6.20 -24.12
C LEU A 194 -10.19 -5.90 -23.62
N GLY A 195 -10.99 -5.22 -24.44
CA GLY A 195 -12.39 -4.91 -24.11
C GLY A 195 -13.22 -6.16 -23.89
N LEU A 196 -13.03 -7.19 -24.71
CA LEU A 196 -13.70 -8.49 -24.56
C LEU A 196 -13.25 -9.22 -23.29
N THR A 197 -11.95 -9.21 -22.96
CA THR A 197 -11.46 -9.83 -21.72
C THR A 197 -12.01 -9.12 -20.47
N ILE A 198 -12.01 -7.79 -20.45
CA ILE A 198 -12.57 -7.01 -19.33
C ILE A 198 -14.09 -7.25 -19.23
N GLY A 199 -14.80 -7.24 -20.36
CA GLY A 199 -16.23 -7.51 -20.41
C GLY A 199 -16.59 -8.92 -19.93
N PHE A 200 -15.79 -9.93 -20.29
CA PHE A 200 -15.96 -11.31 -19.81
C PHE A 200 -15.77 -11.42 -18.29
N LEU A 201 -14.73 -10.78 -17.73
CA LEU A 201 -14.49 -10.77 -16.28
C LEU A 201 -15.60 -10.03 -15.52
N ALA A 202 -16.08 -8.90 -16.04
CA ALA A 202 -17.20 -8.15 -15.46
C ALA A 202 -18.53 -8.91 -15.55
N GLY A 203 -18.78 -9.60 -16.67
CA GLY A 203 -19.94 -10.48 -16.83
C GLY A 203 -19.92 -11.67 -15.88
N GLY A 204 -18.75 -12.28 -15.67
CA GLY A 204 -18.56 -13.31 -14.65
C GLY A 204 -18.88 -12.82 -13.23
N TYR A 205 -18.49 -11.60 -12.89
CA TYR A 205 -18.83 -10.97 -11.60
C TYR A 205 -20.34 -10.72 -11.44
N ALA A 206 -21.02 -10.25 -12.48
CA ALA A 206 -22.47 -10.03 -12.43
C ALA A 206 -23.25 -11.35 -12.27
N ILE A 207 -22.82 -12.43 -12.92
CA ILE A 207 -23.42 -13.76 -12.79
C ILE A 207 -23.25 -14.31 -11.36
N PHE A 208 -22.09 -14.09 -10.74
CA PHE A 208 -21.85 -14.47 -9.34
C PHE A 208 -22.83 -13.79 -8.36
N LEU A 209 -23.06 -12.48 -8.52
CA LEU A 209 -24.03 -11.75 -7.69
C LEU A 209 -25.47 -12.25 -7.88
N ALA A 210 -25.79 -12.74 -9.08
CA ALA A 210 -27.12 -13.24 -9.42
C ALA A 210 -27.37 -14.70 -8.99
N LEU A 211 -26.32 -15.50 -8.71
CA LEU A 211 -26.41 -16.94 -8.42
C LEU A 211 -25.61 -17.32 -7.15
N PRO A 212 -26.13 -17.04 -5.94
CA PRO A 212 -25.40 -17.19 -4.67
C PRO A 212 -24.95 -18.63 -4.35
N ASN A 213 -25.61 -19.64 -4.93
CA ASN A 213 -25.47 -21.05 -4.55
C ASN A 213 -24.82 -21.94 -5.63
N GLN A 214 -24.31 -21.37 -6.73
CA GLN A 214 -23.62 -22.13 -7.78
C GLN A 214 -22.13 -21.75 -7.81
N HIS A 215 -21.33 -22.46 -7.00
CA HIS A 215 -19.89 -22.21 -6.90
C HIS A 215 -19.13 -22.80 -8.09
N ILE A 216 -18.86 -21.99 -9.10
CA ILE A 216 -17.73 -22.26 -10.00
C ILE A 216 -16.46 -22.01 -9.18
N PHE A 217 -15.82 -23.07 -8.68
CA PHE A 217 -14.70 -23.03 -7.72
C PHE A 217 -13.58 -22.02 -8.02
N ILE A 218 -13.26 -21.84 -9.32
CA ILE A 218 -12.22 -20.89 -9.76
C ILE A 218 -12.72 -19.43 -9.63
N LEU A 219 -13.99 -19.17 -9.94
CA LEU A 219 -14.57 -17.83 -9.86
C LEU A 219 -14.87 -17.45 -8.40
N SER A 220 -15.37 -18.37 -7.59
CA SER A 220 -15.63 -18.13 -6.16
C SER A 220 -14.34 -17.84 -5.39
N SER A 221 -13.26 -18.60 -5.60
CA SER A 221 -11.97 -18.33 -4.94
C SER A 221 -11.32 -17.00 -5.35
N ILE A 222 -11.55 -16.52 -6.58
CA ILE A 222 -11.10 -15.19 -7.02
C ILE A 222 -11.92 -14.10 -6.34
N LEU A 223 -13.23 -14.29 -6.20
CA LEU A 223 -14.15 -13.31 -5.65
C LEU A 223 -14.12 -13.25 -4.12
N ASP A 224 -13.93 -14.37 -3.42
CA ASP A 224 -13.76 -14.42 -1.96
C ASP A 224 -12.49 -13.66 -1.53
N THR A 225 -11.40 -13.81 -2.30
CA THR A 225 -10.16 -13.04 -2.08
C THR A 225 -10.36 -11.54 -2.37
N ALA A 226 -11.20 -11.18 -3.35
CA ALA A 226 -11.50 -9.79 -3.65
C ALA A 226 -12.38 -9.14 -2.58
N GLN A 227 -13.40 -9.86 -2.09
CA GLN A 227 -14.28 -9.39 -1.01
C GLN A 227 -13.53 -9.27 0.32
N SER A 228 -12.66 -10.22 0.66
CA SER A 228 -11.83 -10.13 1.88
C SER A 228 -10.88 -8.92 1.83
N ARG A 229 -10.34 -8.59 0.65
CA ARG A 229 -9.51 -7.40 0.45
C ARG A 229 -10.28 -6.09 0.55
N LEU A 230 -11.50 -6.02 0.02
CA LEU A 230 -12.35 -4.84 0.16
C LEU A 230 -12.70 -4.56 1.63
N THR A 231 -13.04 -5.60 2.39
CA THR A 231 -13.25 -5.49 3.85
C THR A 231 -11.98 -5.02 4.56
N LEU A 232 -10.81 -5.59 4.20
CA LEU A 232 -9.53 -5.14 4.74
C LEU A 232 -9.25 -3.66 4.41
N TYR A 233 -9.52 -3.21 3.19
CA TYR A 233 -9.30 -1.82 2.80
C TYR A 233 -10.23 -0.87 3.55
N LYS A 234 -11.51 -1.24 3.70
CA LYS A 234 -12.48 -0.49 4.50
C LYS A 234 -12.03 -0.38 5.97
N ASN A 235 -11.62 -1.49 6.57
CA ASN A 235 -11.15 -1.53 7.95
C ASN A 235 -9.81 -0.78 8.12
N SER A 236 -8.92 -0.84 7.12
CA SER A 236 -7.69 -0.06 7.09
C SER A 236 -7.96 1.45 6.98
N LEU A 237 -8.99 1.85 6.23
CA LEU A 237 -9.44 3.25 6.16
C LEU A 237 -10.01 3.73 7.51
N TYR A 238 -10.75 2.90 8.24
CA TYR A 238 -11.19 3.24 9.60
C TYR A 238 -10.01 3.41 10.55
N LEU A 239 -9.04 2.50 10.53
CA LEU A 239 -7.81 2.66 11.29
C LEU A 239 -7.09 3.96 10.93
N LEU A 240 -7.01 4.26 9.63
CA LEU A 240 -6.33 5.46 9.13
C LEU A 240 -6.97 6.77 9.61
N LYS A 241 -8.28 6.79 9.90
CA LYS A 241 -8.94 7.97 10.47
C LYS A 241 -8.44 8.34 11.86
N ASP A 242 -7.78 7.43 12.55
CA ASP A 242 -7.10 7.72 13.81
C ASP A 242 -5.73 8.37 13.61
N TYR A 243 -5.07 8.07 12.50
CA TYR A 243 -3.71 8.53 12.21
C TYR A 243 -3.61 9.26 10.85
N PRO A 244 -4.55 10.14 10.47
CA PRO A 244 -4.60 10.67 9.11
C PRO A 244 -3.36 11.51 8.79
N LEU A 245 -2.75 12.15 9.78
CA LEU A 245 -1.65 13.11 9.59
C LEU A 245 -0.29 12.44 9.65
N THR A 246 -0.08 11.52 10.59
CA THR A 246 1.23 10.93 10.88
C THR A 246 1.39 9.53 10.34
N GLY A 247 0.28 8.81 10.14
CA GLY A 247 0.29 7.37 10.00
C GLY A 247 0.64 6.66 11.32
N ILE A 248 0.78 5.35 11.22
CA ILE A 248 1.08 4.40 12.31
C ILE A 248 2.56 3.97 12.32
N GLY A 249 3.35 4.49 11.40
CA GLY A 249 4.76 4.18 11.19
C GLY A 249 5.03 3.22 10.04
N LEU A 250 6.29 3.20 9.58
CA LEU A 250 6.72 2.50 8.38
C LEU A 250 6.88 0.98 8.60
N GLY A 251 6.83 0.22 7.50
CA GLY A 251 7.21 -1.19 7.52
C GLY A 251 6.21 -2.06 8.28
N ASP A 252 6.69 -2.78 9.30
CA ASP A 252 5.97 -3.90 9.91
C ASP A 252 5.09 -3.51 11.11
N THR A 253 4.74 -2.23 11.23
CA THR A 253 3.90 -1.70 12.33
C THR A 253 2.42 -2.08 12.18
N PHE A 254 1.96 -2.29 10.95
CA PHE A 254 0.54 -2.50 10.63
C PHE A 254 -0.09 -3.63 11.43
N ALA A 255 0.63 -4.74 11.62
CA ALA A 255 0.03 -5.97 12.10
C ALA A 255 -0.57 -5.85 13.50
N LEU A 256 0.21 -5.33 14.46
CA LEU A 256 -0.26 -5.17 15.83
C LEU A 256 -1.21 -3.97 15.96
N VAL A 257 -0.96 -2.86 15.26
CA VAL A 257 -1.81 -1.67 15.33
C VAL A 257 -3.22 -1.97 14.77
N TYR A 258 -3.31 -2.67 13.64
CA TYR A 258 -4.58 -3.11 13.07
C TYR A 258 -5.31 -4.09 13.98
N SER A 259 -4.60 -5.09 14.51
CA SER A 259 -5.21 -6.10 15.38
C SER A 259 -5.73 -5.46 16.67
N ARG A 260 -4.91 -4.63 17.33
CA ARG A 260 -5.26 -3.96 18.59
C ARG A 260 -6.42 -2.99 18.45
N TYR A 261 -6.42 -2.14 17.41
CA TYR A 261 -7.36 -1.01 17.36
C TYR A 261 -8.52 -1.15 16.40
N GLN A 262 -8.43 -2.05 15.42
CA GLN A 262 -9.53 -2.32 14.51
C GLN A 262 -10.24 -3.64 14.84
N LEU A 263 -9.49 -4.65 15.29
CA LEU A 263 -10.05 -5.96 15.66
C LEU A 263 -10.23 -6.16 17.16
N LEU A 264 -9.66 -5.28 18.00
CA LEU A 264 -9.61 -5.43 19.47
C LEU A 264 -9.00 -6.78 19.88
N MET A 265 -7.82 -7.08 19.33
CA MET A 265 -7.06 -8.32 19.55
C MET A 265 -5.60 -8.00 19.90
N ASP A 266 -5.03 -8.78 20.81
CA ASP A 266 -3.65 -8.59 21.27
C ASP A 266 -2.60 -9.40 20.47
N VAL A 267 -3.06 -10.15 19.47
CA VAL A 267 -2.19 -10.96 18.59
C VAL A 267 -2.30 -10.50 17.13
N PRO A 268 -1.19 -10.51 16.37
CA PRO A 268 -1.21 -10.17 14.95
C PRO A 268 -2.17 -11.06 14.16
N PHE A 269 -3.03 -10.45 13.33
CA PHE A 269 -3.91 -11.17 12.42
C PHE A 269 -3.48 -11.06 10.95
N LEU A 270 -3.15 -9.85 10.50
CA LEU A 270 -2.71 -9.58 9.13
C LEU A 270 -1.47 -8.70 9.18
N TYR A 271 -0.53 -8.91 8.25
CA TYR A 271 0.77 -8.25 8.32
C TYR A 271 0.86 -6.92 7.55
N TYR A 272 -0.02 -6.68 6.57
CA TYR A 272 -0.04 -5.43 5.80
C TYR A 272 -1.38 -5.20 5.07
N ALA A 273 -1.60 -3.98 4.58
CA ALA A 273 -2.87 -3.53 4.02
C ALA A 273 -3.16 -3.98 2.57
N HIS A 274 -2.24 -4.70 1.92
CA HIS A 274 -2.36 -5.16 0.51
C HIS A 274 -2.78 -4.08 -0.50
N ASN A 275 -2.38 -2.83 -0.30
CA ASN A 275 -2.60 -1.73 -1.23
C ASN A 275 -1.53 -0.66 -1.01
N LEU A 276 -0.78 -0.33 -2.06
CA LEU A 276 0.38 0.55 -2.00
C LEU A 276 0.03 1.95 -1.49
N PHE A 277 -1.11 2.51 -1.91
CA PHE A 277 -1.53 3.85 -1.52
C PHE A 277 -1.95 3.89 -0.05
N LEU A 278 -2.70 2.88 0.40
CA LEU A 278 -3.03 2.73 1.81
C LEU A 278 -1.78 2.47 2.66
N ALA A 279 -0.85 1.63 2.18
CA ALA A 279 0.40 1.34 2.89
C ALA A 279 1.25 2.60 3.05
N VAL A 280 1.33 3.45 2.02
CA VAL A 280 2.04 4.73 2.10
C VAL A 280 1.34 5.70 3.06
N TRP A 281 0.01 5.81 3.02
CA TRP A 281 -0.72 6.70 3.93
C TRP A 281 -0.65 6.20 5.38
N LEU A 282 -0.86 4.91 5.62
CA LEU A 282 -0.67 4.29 6.94
C LEU A 282 0.79 4.45 7.41
N GLY A 283 1.77 4.32 6.51
CA GLY A 283 3.17 4.37 6.89
C GLY A 283 3.73 5.76 7.15
N GLN A 284 3.28 6.77 6.40
CA GLN A 284 3.89 8.10 6.34
C GLN A 284 2.91 9.26 6.57
N GLY A 285 1.64 8.95 6.84
CA GLY A 285 0.57 9.94 6.93
C GLY A 285 0.21 10.57 5.59
N ILE A 286 -0.71 11.55 5.65
CA ILE A 286 -1.24 12.21 4.44
C ILE A 286 -0.15 12.90 3.62
N LEU A 287 0.92 13.39 4.27
CA LEU A 287 2.04 14.03 3.57
C LEU A 287 2.74 13.05 2.64
N GLY A 288 2.94 11.80 3.06
CA GLY A 288 3.52 10.75 2.21
C GLY A 288 2.62 10.41 1.02
N LEU A 289 1.31 10.32 1.23
CA LEU A 289 0.35 10.07 0.14
C LEU A 289 0.34 11.22 -0.87
N VAL A 290 0.27 12.48 -0.39
CA VAL A 290 0.31 13.67 -1.26
C VAL A 290 1.61 13.73 -2.05
N ALA A 291 2.75 13.44 -1.41
CA ALA A 291 4.04 13.38 -2.07
C ALA A 291 4.10 12.28 -3.14
N LEU A 292 3.57 11.09 -2.86
CA LEU A 292 3.48 10.00 -3.84
C LEU A 292 2.58 10.39 -5.03
N VAL A 293 1.40 10.95 -4.78
CA VAL A 293 0.48 11.40 -5.84
C VAL A 293 1.14 12.50 -6.69
N TRP A 294 1.88 13.42 -6.06
CA TRP A 294 2.65 14.42 -6.80
C TRP A 294 3.76 13.76 -7.64
N LEU A 295 4.51 12.80 -7.12
CA LEU A 295 5.50 12.03 -7.89
C LEU A 295 4.85 11.35 -9.10
N LEU A 296 3.68 10.72 -8.94
CA LEU A 296 2.94 10.09 -10.03
C LEU A 296 2.51 11.11 -11.09
N ILE A 297 1.96 12.26 -10.69
CA ILE A 297 1.58 13.33 -11.61
C ILE A 297 2.81 13.85 -12.36
N ALA A 298 3.93 14.09 -11.67
CA ALA A 298 5.18 14.55 -12.28
C ALA A 298 5.72 13.51 -13.28
N PHE A 299 5.67 12.23 -12.91
CA PHE A 299 6.07 11.10 -13.72
C PHE A 299 5.25 10.98 -15.01
N TYR A 300 3.93 10.92 -14.92
CA TYR A 300 3.10 10.79 -16.12
C TYR A 300 3.08 12.06 -16.99
N ARG A 301 3.30 13.25 -16.40
CA ARG A 301 3.57 14.47 -17.18
C ARG A 301 4.86 14.37 -17.97
N LEU A 302 5.92 13.81 -17.40
CA LEU A 302 7.16 13.52 -18.12
C LEU A 302 6.88 12.54 -19.27
N VAL A 303 6.23 11.40 -18.98
CA VAL A 303 5.89 10.38 -19.98
C VAL A 303 5.15 10.97 -21.16
N TRP A 304 4.09 11.72 -20.90
CA TRP A 304 3.29 12.37 -21.94
C TRP A 304 4.11 13.34 -22.81
N ARG A 305 4.98 14.16 -22.19
CA ARG A 305 5.83 15.11 -22.93
C ARG A 305 6.85 14.39 -23.80
N VAL A 306 7.48 13.33 -23.30
CA VAL A 306 8.52 12.58 -24.03
C VAL A 306 7.91 11.78 -25.19
N GLU A 307 6.78 11.10 -24.98
CA GLU A 307 6.08 10.40 -26.08
C GLU A 307 5.62 11.36 -27.17
N ARG A 308 5.21 12.59 -26.82
CA ARG A 308 4.86 13.64 -27.80
C ARG A 308 6.08 14.20 -28.53
N ALA A 309 7.18 14.44 -27.83
CA ALA A 309 8.41 14.95 -28.43
C ALA A 309 9.02 13.93 -29.41
N GLY A 310 8.82 12.63 -29.14
CA GLY A 310 9.36 11.54 -29.91
C GLY A 310 10.83 11.30 -29.60
N LEU A 311 11.18 10.02 -29.41
CA LEU A 311 12.55 9.57 -29.21
C LEU A 311 13.03 8.80 -30.44
N PRO A 312 14.35 8.73 -30.71
CA PRO A 312 14.88 7.78 -31.67
C PRO A 312 14.48 6.35 -31.31
N LYS A 313 14.27 5.49 -32.32
CA LYS A 313 13.69 4.14 -32.16
C LYS A 313 14.32 3.31 -31.03
N ARG A 314 15.65 3.40 -30.83
CA ARG A 314 16.36 2.64 -29.79
C ARG A 314 16.06 3.16 -28.38
N PRO A 315 16.41 4.41 -27.98
CA PRO A 315 16.00 4.99 -26.70
C PRO A 315 14.50 4.89 -26.42
N GLN A 316 13.65 5.06 -27.44
CA GLN A 316 12.19 5.00 -27.29
C GLN A 316 11.71 3.64 -26.74
N ARG A 317 12.34 2.53 -27.15
CA ARG A 317 11.98 1.18 -26.67
C ARG A 317 12.27 1.04 -25.18
N PHE A 318 13.46 1.46 -24.75
CA PHE A 318 13.86 1.39 -23.34
C PHE A 318 13.06 2.37 -22.47
N PHE A 319 12.75 3.56 -23.01
CA PHE A 319 11.87 4.51 -22.36
C PHE A 319 10.50 3.89 -22.08
N ARG A 320 9.87 3.31 -23.12
CA ARG A 320 8.59 2.61 -23.00
C ARG A 320 8.64 1.45 -22.04
N ALA A 321 9.67 0.61 -22.14
CA ALA A 321 9.87 -0.50 -21.22
C ALA A 321 9.95 -0.04 -19.75
N ALA A 322 10.73 1.00 -19.47
CA ALA A 322 10.92 1.51 -18.13
C ALA A 322 9.63 2.09 -17.54
N TRP A 323 8.95 2.99 -18.28
CA TRP A 323 7.77 3.64 -17.72
C TRP A 323 6.55 2.72 -17.66
N LEU A 324 6.41 1.79 -18.61
CA LEU A 324 5.38 0.76 -18.56
C LEU A 324 5.67 -0.26 -17.46
N GLY A 325 6.94 -0.56 -17.18
CA GLY A 325 7.35 -1.38 -16.03
C GLY A 325 6.92 -0.75 -14.71
N ALA A 326 7.24 0.53 -14.51
CA ALA A 326 6.76 1.27 -13.34
C ALA A 326 5.22 1.30 -13.28
N SER A 327 4.54 1.44 -14.43
CA SER A 327 3.07 1.45 -14.51
C SER A 327 2.46 0.10 -14.14
N ALA A 328 3.06 -1.02 -14.58
CA ALA A 328 2.66 -2.36 -14.18
C ALA A 328 2.74 -2.50 -12.65
N THR A 329 3.83 -2.04 -12.05
CA THR A 329 4.01 -2.03 -10.60
C THR A 329 3.02 -1.14 -9.85
N PHE A 330 2.63 0.01 -10.39
CA PHE A 330 1.59 0.83 -9.77
C PHE A 330 0.20 0.17 -9.84
N VAL A 331 -0.11 -0.54 -10.93
CA VAL A 331 -1.38 -1.27 -11.06
C VAL A 331 -1.40 -2.52 -10.19
N HIS A 332 -0.32 -3.28 -10.14
CA HIS A 332 -0.14 -4.32 -9.14
C HIS A 332 -0.27 -3.74 -7.72
N GLY A 333 0.28 -2.54 -7.50
CA GLY A 333 0.18 -1.75 -6.28
C GLY A 333 -1.25 -1.45 -5.79
N LEU A 334 -2.27 -1.57 -6.64
CA LEU A 334 -3.68 -1.44 -6.21
C LEU A 334 -4.15 -2.66 -5.41
N LEU A 335 -3.50 -3.80 -5.62
CA LEU A 335 -3.82 -5.09 -5.05
C LEU A 335 -2.73 -5.60 -4.11
N ASP A 336 -1.53 -5.03 -4.12
CA ASP A 336 -0.47 -5.44 -3.20
C ASP A 336 0.45 -4.28 -2.85
N SER A 337 1.28 -4.43 -1.82
CA SER A 337 2.18 -3.37 -1.37
C SER A 337 3.57 -3.86 -1.01
N ALA A 338 4.03 -4.94 -1.65
CA ALA A 338 5.32 -5.58 -1.38
C ALA A 338 6.49 -4.58 -1.27
N GLN A 339 6.49 -3.51 -2.08
CA GLN A 339 7.55 -2.50 -2.09
C GLN A 339 7.64 -1.70 -0.78
N PHE A 340 6.52 -1.45 -0.11
CA PHE A 340 6.45 -0.61 1.09
C PHE A 340 6.07 -1.38 2.36
N SER A 341 5.82 -2.68 2.24
CA SER A 341 5.50 -3.63 3.31
C SER A 341 6.64 -4.66 3.43
N GLY A 342 6.43 -5.84 4.04
CA GLY A 342 7.50 -6.79 4.42
C GLY A 342 8.65 -7.00 3.41
N ASP A 343 8.36 -7.10 2.10
CA ASP A 343 9.33 -7.37 1.02
C ASP A 343 9.95 -6.13 0.36
N ARG A 344 10.46 -5.22 1.19
CA ARG A 344 11.03 -3.91 0.81
C ARG A 344 12.18 -3.97 -0.18
N TRP A 345 12.83 -5.13 -0.31
CA TRP A 345 13.89 -5.38 -1.29
C TRP A 345 13.41 -5.22 -2.75
N THR A 346 12.10 -5.18 -2.98
CA THR A 346 11.50 -4.88 -4.28
C THR A 346 11.44 -3.38 -4.61
N MET A 347 11.50 -2.50 -3.62
CA MET A 347 11.40 -1.03 -3.79
C MET A 347 12.47 -0.43 -4.73
N PRO A 348 13.75 -0.84 -4.67
CA PRO A 348 14.78 -0.30 -5.55
C PRO A 348 14.49 -0.51 -7.04
N MET A 349 13.82 -1.61 -7.42
CA MET A 349 13.44 -1.87 -8.81
C MET A 349 12.46 -0.80 -9.32
N LEU A 350 11.43 -0.46 -8.54
CA LEU A 350 10.49 0.61 -8.89
C LEU A 350 11.22 1.93 -9.10
N PHE A 351 12.10 2.31 -8.17
CA PHE A 351 12.86 3.56 -8.26
C PHE A 351 13.87 3.56 -9.41
N ALA A 352 14.45 2.41 -9.75
CA ALA A 352 15.31 2.26 -10.92
C ALA A 352 14.53 2.46 -12.24
N LEU A 353 13.30 1.94 -12.34
CA LEU A 353 12.42 2.13 -13.51
C LEU A 353 11.98 3.58 -13.66
N LEU A 354 11.62 4.24 -12.55
CA LEU A 354 11.34 5.68 -12.52
C LEU A 354 12.59 6.47 -12.96
N GLY A 355 13.75 6.13 -12.43
CA GLY A 355 15.03 6.75 -12.75
C GLY A 355 15.41 6.59 -14.22
N LEU A 356 15.25 5.38 -14.79
CA LEU A 356 15.49 5.09 -16.20
C LEU A 356 14.59 5.92 -17.11
N SER A 357 13.31 6.04 -16.76
CA SER A 357 12.35 6.85 -17.50
C SER A 357 12.79 8.32 -17.56
N VAL A 358 13.21 8.87 -16.41
CA VAL A 358 13.74 10.24 -16.32
C VAL A 358 15.06 10.39 -17.08
N ALA A 359 16.00 9.46 -16.92
CA ALA A 359 17.32 9.48 -17.55
C ALA A 359 17.23 9.46 -19.09
N ILE A 360 16.34 8.63 -19.65
CA ILE A 360 16.15 8.52 -21.10
C ILE A 360 15.31 9.69 -21.64
N GLY A 361 14.31 10.15 -20.88
CA GLY A 361 13.37 11.18 -21.32
C GLY A 361 13.92 12.61 -21.30
N ASN A 362 14.74 12.96 -20.29
CA ASN A 362 15.23 14.33 -20.09
C ASN A 362 16.02 14.89 -21.30
N PRO A 363 16.98 14.17 -21.90
CA PRO A 363 17.72 14.67 -23.06
C PRO A 363 16.81 15.03 -24.25
N ALA A 364 15.70 14.32 -24.44
CA ALA A 364 14.75 14.60 -25.51
C ALA A 364 13.98 15.91 -25.31
N LEU A 365 13.64 16.20 -24.05
CA LEU A 365 12.96 17.44 -23.69
C LEU A 365 13.87 18.65 -23.76
N GLU A 366 15.18 18.49 -23.55
CA GLU A 366 16.15 19.57 -23.69
C GLU A 366 16.22 20.08 -25.14
N LYS A 367 16.21 19.17 -26.13
CA LYS A 367 16.17 19.52 -27.56
C LYS A 367 14.87 20.21 -27.98
N TYR A 368 13.73 19.80 -27.41
CA TYR A 368 12.44 20.46 -27.65
C TYR A 368 12.37 21.85 -27.00
N ARG A 369 12.95 22.01 -25.80
CA ARG A 369 13.00 23.28 -25.08
C ARG A 369 13.96 24.29 -25.71
N GLN A 370 15.07 23.85 -26.30
CA GLN A 370 15.95 24.75 -27.07
C GLN A 370 15.17 25.38 -28.23
N LYS A 371 14.44 24.56 -29.02
CA LYS A 371 13.54 25.05 -30.08
C LYS A 371 12.40 25.94 -29.58
N ALA A 372 11.80 25.59 -28.44
CA ALA A 372 10.72 26.38 -27.84
C ALA A 372 11.23 27.69 -27.20
N ALA A 373 12.43 27.72 -26.63
CA ALA A 373 13.07 28.91 -26.08
C ALA A 373 13.51 29.86 -27.20
N GLU A 374 13.99 29.33 -28.32
CA GLU A 374 14.23 30.08 -29.56
C GLU A 374 12.94 30.68 -30.16
N ALA A 375 11.78 30.06 -29.93
CA ALA A 375 10.48 30.60 -30.31
C ALA A 375 9.88 31.57 -29.26
N ALA A 376 10.18 31.36 -27.98
CA ALA A 376 9.65 32.12 -26.85
C ALA A 376 10.42 33.42 -26.56
N THR A 377 11.58 33.64 -27.17
CA THR A 377 12.24 34.97 -27.25
C THR A 377 11.36 36.03 -27.92
N LYS A 378 10.24 35.65 -28.55
CA LYS A 378 9.20 36.56 -29.06
C LYS A 378 7.99 36.77 -28.14
N GLY A 379 7.94 36.19 -26.93
CA GLY A 379 6.77 36.36 -26.06
C GLY A 379 6.72 35.55 -24.77
N ALA A 380 7.84 35.35 -24.08
CA ALA A 380 7.82 34.66 -22.79
C ALA A 380 7.47 35.62 -21.64
N PHE A 381 6.25 35.53 -21.13
CA PHE A 381 5.91 36.02 -19.80
C PHE A 381 6.61 35.13 -18.74
N PRO A 382 7.50 35.67 -17.90
CA PRO A 382 8.07 34.90 -16.81
C PRO A 382 6.95 34.60 -15.79
N LEU A 383 6.83 33.33 -15.37
CA LEU A 383 6.04 32.98 -14.19
C LEU A 383 6.72 33.61 -12.97
N LYS A 384 6.25 34.81 -12.59
CA LYS A 384 6.75 35.55 -11.43
C LYS A 384 6.36 34.82 -10.13
N PRO A 385 7.25 34.72 -9.13
CA PRO A 385 6.96 34.18 -7.80
C PRO A 385 5.71 34.78 -7.13
N SER A 386 5.33 36.00 -7.52
CA SER A 386 4.12 36.69 -7.07
C SER A 386 2.80 35.95 -7.34
N ARG A 387 2.76 34.97 -8.25
CA ARG A 387 1.55 34.14 -8.48
C ARG A 387 1.34 33.05 -7.44
N PHE A 388 2.38 32.66 -6.70
CA PHE A 388 2.26 31.68 -5.61
C PHE A 388 1.86 32.32 -4.28
N ILE A 389 2.20 33.60 -4.07
CA ILE A 389 1.83 34.36 -2.87
C ILE A 389 0.32 34.30 -2.56
N PRO A 390 -0.61 34.54 -3.50
CA PRO A 390 -2.04 34.46 -3.20
C PRO A 390 -2.52 33.01 -2.96
N ILE A 391 -1.90 32.00 -3.57
CA ILE A 391 -2.24 30.59 -3.33
C ILE A 391 -1.77 30.19 -1.92
N THR A 392 -0.54 30.52 -1.55
CA THR A 392 0.01 30.24 -0.22
C THR A 392 -0.74 31.03 0.84
N ALA A 393 -1.04 32.31 0.61
CA ALA A 393 -1.86 33.13 1.51
C ALA A 393 -3.29 32.59 1.63
N GLY A 394 -3.88 32.10 0.53
CA GLY A 394 -5.18 31.43 0.54
C GLY A 394 -5.18 30.11 1.31
N LEU A 395 -4.12 29.30 1.18
CA LEU A 395 -3.95 28.06 1.95
C LEU A 395 -3.73 28.33 3.43
N LEU A 396 -2.92 29.34 3.78
CA LEU A 396 -2.71 29.78 5.16
C LEU A 396 -3.98 30.39 5.76
N GLY A 397 -4.72 31.18 4.98
CA GLY A 397 -6.02 31.73 5.37
C GLY A 397 -7.06 30.64 5.60
N ALA A 398 -7.14 29.64 4.71
CA ALA A 398 -7.99 28.48 4.92
C ALA A 398 -7.57 27.68 6.16
N ALA A 399 -6.26 27.42 6.34
CA ALA A 399 -5.76 26.75 7.54
C ALA A 399 -6.07 27.51 8.84
N ALA A 400 -6.04 28.85 8.80
CA ALA A 400 -6.43 29.70 9.93
C ALA A 400 -7.94 29.65 10.20
N LEU A 401 -8.78 29.69 9.16
CA LEU A 401 -10.24 29.58 9.28
C LEU A 401 -10.69 28.23 9.82
N PHE A 402 -10.01 27.14 9.43
CA PHE A 402 -10.28 25.79 9.91
C PHE A 402 -9.40 25.36 11.09
N TRP A 403 -8.65 26.30 11.70
CA TRP A 403 -7.65 25.98 12.72
C TRP A 403 -8.21 25.20 13.90
N TRP A 404 -9.44 25.50 14.33
CA TRP A 404 -10.10 24.80 15.44
C TRP A 404 -10.40 23.34 15.12
N GLY A 405 -10.91 23.06 13.91
CA GLY A 405 -11.13 21.70 13.43
C GLY A 405 -9.83 20.95 13.14
N LEU A 406 -8.83 21.63 12.57
CA LEU A 406 -7.49 21.09 12.34
C LEU A 406 -6.77 20.76 13.66
N ASN A 407 -6.90 21.61 14.66
CA ASN A 407 -6.36 21.38 15.99
C ASN A 407 -7.10 20.21 16.67
N GLY A 408 -8.43 20.15 16.60
CA GLY A 408 -9.19 19.00 17.10
C GLY A 408 -8.75 17.68 16.46
N GLY A 409 -8.58 17.66 15.13
CA GLY A 409 -8.07 16.50 14.39
C GLY A 409 -6.61 16.14 14.75
N TRP A 410 -5.76 17.15 14.97
CA TRP A 410 -4.39 16.92 15.45
C TRP A 410 -4.36 16.31 16.85
N GLN A 411 -5.16 16.82 17.79
CA GLN A 411 -5.24 16.28 19.15
C GLN A 411 -5.74 14.82 19.13
N ALA A 412 -6.66 14.48 18.24
CA ALA A 412 -7.11 13.10 18.02
C ALA A 412 -5.97 12.21 17.54
N ASN A 413 -5.25 12.65 16.50
CA ASN A 413 -4.15 11.93 15.90
C ASN A 413 -3.01 11.73 16.92
N ALA A 414 -2.64 12.79 17.64
CA ALA A 414 -1.64 12.73 18.69
C ALA A 414 -2.09 11.75 19.79
N GLY A 415 -3.32 11.86 20.28
CA GLY A 415 -3.85 10.92 21.27
C GLY A 415 -3.76 9.47 20.81
N ALA A 416 -4.10 9.19 19.54
CA ALA A 416 -4.00 7.85 18.97
C ALA A 416 -2.56 7.34 18.92
N VAL A 417 -1.59 8.15 18.48
CA VAL A 417 -0.16 7.80 18.47
C VAL A 417 0.34 7.49 19.88
N HIS A 418 0.05 8.35 20.85
CA HIS A 418 0.52 8.18 22.23
C HIS A 418 -0.13 6.96 22.92
N GLN A 419 -1.42 6.69 22.68
CA GLN A 419 -2.04 5.44 23.16
C GLN A 419 -1.36 4.21 22.52
N THR A 420 -0.99 4.30 21.24
CA THR A 420 -0.27 3.22 20.53
C THR A 420 1.08 2.95 21.14
N TRP A 421 1.78 4.00 21.57
CA TRP A 421 3.03 3.82 22.28
C TRP A 421 2.83 3.24 23.68
N ALA A 422 1.81 3.68 24.42
CA ALA A 422 1.47 3.13 25.74
C ALA A 422 1.17 1.63 25.67
N ASP A 423 0.40 1.21 24.67
CA ASP A 423 -0.06 -0.18 24.55
C ASP A 423 1.02 -1.10 23.97
N LEU A 424 1.71 -0.66 22.91
CA LEU A 424 2.48 -1.57 22.06
C LEU A 424 4.00 -1.42 22.15
N SER A 425 4.53 -0.34 22.73
CA SER A 425 5.99 -0.13 22.77
C SER A 425 6.66 -1.20 23.63
N PRO A 426 7.53 -2.06 23.06
CA PRO A 426 8.14 -3.17 23.81
C PRO A 426 9.12 -2.70 24.89
N LYS A 427 9.63 -1.46 24.77
CA LYS A 427 10.66 -0.90 25.64
C LYS A 427 10.13 -0.03 26.77
N TYR A 428 8.83 0.30 26.79
CA TYR A 428 8.28 1.20 27.78
C TYR A 428 8.04 0.49 29.11
N SER A 429 8.59 1.07 30.16
CA SER A 429 8.28 0.76 31.55
C SER A 429 6.82 1.09 31.86
N GLN A 430 6.29 0.57 32.97
CA GLN A 430 4.91 0.85 33.39
C GLN A 430 4.65 2.35 33.56
N ILE A 431 5.59 3.10 34.15
CA ILE A 431 5.47 4.56 34.35
C ILE A 431 5.40 5.29 33.00
N GLU A 432 6.24 4.89 32.03
CA GLU A 432 6.18 5.48 30.68
C GLU A 432 4.84 5.17 30.01
N ARG A 433 4.36 3.92 30.10
CA ARG A 433 3.05 3.55 29.54
C ARG A 433 1.91 4.36 30.15
N GLU A 434 1.89 4.52 31.48
CA GLU A 434 0.90 5.34 32.17
C GLU A 434 1.00 6.82 31.76
N THR A 435 2.22 7.35 31.62
CA THR A 435 2.46 8.72 31.17
C THR A 435 1.89 8.96 29.77
N GLU A 436 2.17 8.05 28.84
CA GLU A 436 1.69 8.12 27.46
C GLU A 436 0.18 7.92 27.36
N ARG A 437 -0.37 7.01 28.18
CA ARG A 437 -1.83 6.79 28.30
C ARG A 437 -2.55 8.04 28.82
N ASN A 438 -1.99 8.70 29.82
CA ASN A 438 -2.53 9.95 30.37
C ASN A 438 -2.45 11.10 29.35
N PHE A 439 -1.35 11.19 28.61
CA PHE A 439 -1.22 12.15 27.52
C PHE A 439 -2.25 11.89 26.42
N ALA A 440 -2.49 10.62 26.08
CA ALA A 440 -3.50 10.23 25.09
C ALA A 440 -4.90 10.67 25.52
N ALA A 441 -5.31 10.35 26.76
CA ALA A 441 -6.61 10.75 27.30
C ALA A 441 -6.80 12.27 27.26
N ALA A 442 -5.83 13.04 27.76
CA ALA A 442 -5.88 14.50 27.76
C ALA A 442 -5.96 15.08 26.34
N SER A 443 -5.27 14.45 25.37
CA SER A 443 -5.34 14.85 23.96
C SER A 443 -6.72 14.57 23.37
N PHE A 444 -7.31 13.39 23.63
CA PHE A 444 -8.66 13.07 23.20
C PHE A 444 -9.71 14.02 23.81
N GLU A 445 -9.59 14.38 25.09
CA GLU A 445 -10.47 15.36 25.72
C GLU A 445 -10.38 16.75 25.05
N ARG A 446 -9.18 17.22 24.72
CA ARG A 446 -9.00 18.47 23.95
C ARG A 446 -9.62 18.36 22.56
N ALA A 447 -9.51 17.20 21.92
CA ALA A 447 -10.16 16.89 20.66
C ALA A 447 -11.69 17.00 20.78
N LEU A 448 -12.28 16.46 21.85
CA LEU A 448 -13.71 16.54 22.13
C LEU A 448 -14.19 17.95 22.52
N LYS A 449 -13.35 18.76 23.16
CA LYS A 449 -13.65 20.19 23.39
C LYS A 449 -13.79 20.97 22.08
N ALA A 450 -12.97 20.64 21.07
CA ALA A 450 -13.06 21.24 19.74
C ALA A 450 -14.22 20.66 18.91
N ASN A 451 -14.47 19.35 19.03
CA ASN A 451 -15.58 18.67 18.36
C ASN A 451 -16.10 17.51 19.23
N PRO A 452 -17.24 17.69 19.94
CA PRO A 452 -17.81 16.66 20.81
C PRO A 452 -18.21 15.36 20.09
N GLN A 453 -18.46 15.42 18.78
CA GLN A 453 -18.82 14.28 17.95
C GLN A 453 -17.61 13.64 17.26
N GLN A 454 -16.38 13.97 17.66
CA GLN A 454 -15.21 13.40 17.00
C GLN A 454 -15.13 11.88 17.24
N ALA A 455 -15.26 11.08 16.17
CA ALA A 455 -15.39 9.63 16.25
C ALA A 455 -14.15 8.95 16.88
N THR A 456 -12.94 9.33 16.47
CA THR A 456 -11.69 8.75 17.00
C THR A 456 -11.55 8.96 18.51
N ALA A 457 -11.63 10.21 19.00
CA ALA A 457 -11.50 10.47 20.43
C ALA A 457 -12.58 9.78 21.26
N ASN A 458 -13.85 9.83 20.83
CA ASN A 458 -14.93 9.12 21.51
C ASN A 458 -14.66 7.60 21.55
N ARG A 459 -14.32 6.98 20.41
CA ARG A 459 -14.06 5.53 20.38
C ARG A 459 -12.86 5.14 21.25
N ARG A 460 -11.77 5.91 21.19
CA ARG A 460 -10.52 5.62 21.90
C ARG A 460 -10.68 5.78 23.41
N LEU A 461 -11.32 6.87 23.88
CA LEU A 461 -11.68 7.04 25.29
C LEU A 461 -12.67 5.98 25.77
N GLY A 462 -13.64 5.60 24.93
CA GLY A 462 -14.57 4.52 25.22
C GLY A 462 -13.89 3.16 25.41
N VAL A 463 -12.93 2.82 24.54
CA VAL A 463 -12.12 1.60 24.69
C VAL A 463 -11.24 1.66 25.94
N MET A 464 -10.61 2.80 26.25
CA MET A 464 -9.85 2.98 27.49
C MET A 464 -10.74 2.81 28.73
N ALA A 465 -11.96 3.34 28.71
CA ALA A 465 -12.93 3.17 29.79
C ALA A 465 -13.37 1.70 29.94
N LEU A 466 -13.51 0.93 28.85
CA LEU A 466 -13.75 -0.51 28.92
C LEU A 466 -12.61 -1.27 29.60
N GLU A 467 -11.37 -0.94 29.26
CA GLU A 467 -10.18 -1.54 29.87
C GLU A 467 -10.09 -1.23 31.36
N ASP A 468 -10.48 -0.01 31.75
CA ASP A 468 -10.58 0.44 33.14
C ASP A 468 -11.84 -0.08 33.85
N ARG A 469 -12.64 -0.94 33.19
CA ARG A 469 -13.91 -1.51 33.67
C ARG A 469 -14.98 -0.47 34.03
N GLN A 470 -14.88 0.74 33.48
CA GLN A 470 -15.87 1.79 33.60
C GLN A 470 -16.93 1.66 32.50
N PHE A 471 -17.71 0.58 32.56
CA PHE A 471 -18.59 0.18 31.45
C PHE A 471 -19.66 1.22 31.11
N ASP A 472 -20.28 1.87 32.10
CA ASP A 472 -21.27 2.93 31.87
C ASP A 472 -20.68 4.16 31.17
N ASN A 473 -19.50 4.61 31.61
CA ASN A 473 -18.78 5.71 30.97
C ASN A 473 -18.41 5.34 29.52
N ALA A 474 -18.03 4.09 29.28
CA ALA A 474 -17.67 3.61 27.96
C ALA A 474 -18.86 3.69 26.98
N ILE A 475 -20.08 3.32 27.42
CA ILE A 475 -21.29 3.40 26.58
C ILE A 475 -21.47 4.82 26.04
N GLY A 476 -21.42 5.84 26.89
CA GLY A 476 -21.66 7.23 26.48
C GLY A 476 -20.67 7.74 25.42
N TYR A 477 -19.41 7.34 25.51
CA TYR A 477 -18.41 7.64 24.48
C TYR A 477 -18.64 6.80 23.21
N LEU A 478 -18.86 5.50 23.35
CA LEU A 478 -18.97 4.57 22.22
C LEU A 478 -20.26 4.77 21.41
N GLU A 479 -21.36 5.19 22.01
CA GLU A 479 -22.60 5.58 21.31
C GLU A 479 -22.36 6.80 20.40
N ARG A 480 -21.63 7.81 20.88
CA ARG A 480 -21.27 8.99 20.06
C ARG A 480 -20.37 8.59 18.90
N ALA A 481 -19.41 7.69 19.14
CA ALA A 481 -18.59 7.14 18.06
C ALA A 481 -19.42 6.34 17.05
N TYR A 482 -20.35 5.52 17.53
CA TYR A 482 -21.24 4.70 16.71
C TYR A 482 -22.17 5.54 15.84
N ALA A 483 -22.71 6.64 16.38
CA ALA A 483 -23.55 7.58 15.63
C ALA A 483 -22.84 8.17 14.40
N GLN A 484 -21.53 8.36 14.47
CA GLN A 484 -20.72 8.89 13.36
C GLN A 484 -20.22 7.80 12.42
N GLU A 485 -19.88 6.63 12.96
CA GLU A 485 -19.29 5.51 12.22
C GLU A 485 -19.99 4.19 12.52
N PRO A 486 -21.25 4.01 12.06
CA PRO A 486 -22.07 2.86 12.43
C PRO A 486 -21.57 1.52 11.85
N HIS A 487 -20.57 1.53 10.97
CA HIS A 487 -19.97 0.34 10.37
C HIS A 487 -18.50 0.15 10.75
N ASN A 488 -17.99 0.89 11.74
CA ASN A 488 -16.64 0.69 12.25
C ASN A 488 -16.62 -0.56 13.17
N GLN A 489 -15.86 -1.58 12.76
CA GLN A 489 -15.79 -2.86 13.47
C GLN A 489 -15.32 -2.73 14.91
N ALA A 490 -14.35 -1.85 15.19
CA ALA A 490 -13.88 -1.60 16.56
C ALA A 490 -14.96 -0.95 17.42
N THR A 491 -15.71 0.02 16.88
CA THR A 491 -16.82 0.65 17.61
C THR A 491 -17.93 -0.36 17.90
N LEU A 492 -18.35 -1.13 16.90
CA LEU A 492 -19.41 -2.14 17.03
C LEU A 492 -19.05 -3.15 18.14
N LYS A 493 -17.83 -3.68 18.08
CA LYS A 493 -17.35 -4.67 19.05
C LYS A 493 -17.16 -4.08 20.44
N ALA A 494 -16.55 -2.89 20.57
CA ALA A 494 -16.38 -2.21 21.86
C ALA A 494 -17.74 -1.86 22.49
N LEU A 495 -18.66 -1.26 21.75
CA LEU A 495 -19.98 -0.90 22.27
C LEU A 495 -20.79 -2.15 22.63
N GLY A 496 -20.69 -3.22 21.83
CA GLY A 496 -21.28 -4.52 22.15
C GLY A 496 -20.76 -5.08 23.48
N TYR A 497 -19.44 -5.02 23.72
CA TYR A 497 -18.87 -5.38 25.03
C TYR A 497 -19.34 -4.46 26.16
N ALA A 498 -19.44 -3.15 25.93
CA ALA A 498 -19.94 -2.20 26.94
C ALA A 498 -21.39 -2.54 27.37
N TYR A 499 -22.26 -2.84 26.40
CA TYR A 499 -23.62 -3.28 26.69
C TYR A 499 -23.67 -4.66 27.35
N LEU A 500 -22.81 -5.60 26.91
CA LEU A 500 -22.71 -6.93 27.53
C LEU A 500 -22.38 -6.82 29.02
N TRP A 501 -21.38 -6.02 29.37
CA TRP A 501 -20.91 -5.90 30.75
C TRP A 501 -21.80 -5.05 31.66
N THR A 502 -22.79 -4.36 31.08
CA THR A 502 -23.86 -3.65 31.82
C THR A 502 -25.18 -4.41 31.83
N GLY A 503 -25.22 -5.65 31.32
CA GLY A 503 -26.41 -6.50 31.27
C GLY A 503 -27.41 -6.15 30.15
N ASN A 504 -27.09 -5.21 29.26
CA ASN A 504 -27.91 -4.81 28.11
C ASN A 504 -27.76 -5.80 26.93
N LEU A 505 -28.13 -7.06 27.17
CA LEU A 505 -27.83 -8.17 26.26
C LEU A 505 -28.47 -8.03 24.87
N GLU A 506 -29.67 -7.47 24.76
CA GLU A 506 -30.34 -7.29 23.46
C GLU A 506 -29.57 -6.33 22.55
N GLN A 507 -29.11 -5.20 23.09
CA GLN A 507 -28.32 -4.23 22.33
C GLN A 507 -26.95 -4.79 21.96
N ALA A 508 -26.32 -5.53 22.88
CA ALA A 508 -25.06 -6.21 22.62
C ALA A 508 -25.19 -7.21 21.47
N GLU A 509 -26.25 -8.03 21.44
CA GLU A 509 -26.51 -9.02 20.39
C GLU A 509 -26.66 -8.38 19.01
N LEU A 510 -27.42 -7.28 18.92
CA LEU A 510 -27.64 -6.54 17.67
C LEU A 510 -26.33 -6.00 17.07
N LEU A 511 -25.42 -5.50 17.92
CA LEU A 511 -24.12 -5.00 17.48
C LEU A 511 -23.18 -6.15 17.13
N PHE A 512 -23.14 -7.18 17.97
CA PHE A 512 -22.30 -8.35 17.75
C PHE A 512 -22.62 -9.04 16.44
N LYS A 513 -23.89 -9.23 16.06
CA LYS A 513 -24.29 -9.81 14.75
C LYS A 513 -23.77 -9.03 13.53
N ARG A 514 -23.31 -7.79 13.70
CA ARG A 514 -22.76 -6.94 12.63
C ARG A 514 -21.23 -6.95 12.57
N VAL A 515 -20.57 -7.67 13.48
CA VAL A 515 -19.11 -7.83 13.49
C VAL A 515 -18.68 -8.82 12.40
N ASP A 516 -17.66 -8.49 11.61
CA ASP A 516 -17.28 -9.30 10.44
C ASP A 516 -16.75 -10.70 10.83
N PHE A 517 -16.11 -10.85 12.00
CA PHE A 517 -15.45 -12.07 12.45
C PHE A 517 -16.22 -12.80 13.57
N GLN A 518 -17.49 -13.18 13.31
CA GLN A 518 -18.40 -13.82 14.28
C GLN A 518 -17.78 -14.99 15.04
N ARG A 519 -17.19 -15.96 14.33
CA ARG A 519 -16.60 -17.16 14.94
C ARG A 519 -15.57 -16.80 16.02
N ARG A 520 -14.74 -15.80 15.72
CA ARG A 520 -13.69 -15.36 16.64
C ARG A 520 -14.25 -14.57 17.83
N LEU A 521 -15.30 -13.79 17.62
CA LEU A 521 -16.02 -13.14 18.70
C LEU A 521 -16.61 -14.19 19.67
N ILE A 522 -17.15 -15.30 19.16
CA ILE A 522 -17.64 -16.42 19.97
C ILE A 522 -16.48 -17.04 20.77
N ASP A 523 -15.33 -17.29 20.13
CA ASP A 523 -14.14 -17.80 20.82
C ASP A 523 -13.67 -16.85 21.95
N GLU A 524 -13.70 -15.54 21.70
CA GLU A 524 -13.38 -14.53 22.71
C GLU A 524 -14.39 -14.52 23.87
N LEU A 525 -15.69 -14.65 23.61
CA LEU A 525 -16.71 -14.72 24.65
C LEU A 525 -16.57 -15.97 25.52
N HIS A 526 -16.15 -17.11 24.94
CA HIS A 526 -15.77 -18.29 25.73
C HIS A 526 -14.60 -18.00 26.68
N TYR A 527 -13.58 -17.29 26.20
CA TYR A 527 -12.46 -16.86 27.02
C TYR A 527 -12.91 -15.91 28.14
N TRP A 528 -13.71 -14.88 27.82
CA TRP A 528 -14.20 -13.93 28.82
C TRP A 528 -15.09 -14.58 29.88
N ARG A 529 -15.96 -15.51 29.50
CA ARG A 529 -16.78 -16.30 30.45
C ARG A 529 -15.89 -17.03 31.45
N TRP A 530 -14.86 -17.72 30.96
CA TRP A 530 -13.89 -18.43 31.81
C TRP A 530 -13.14 -17.45 32.71
N TRP A 531 -12.55 -16.39 32.12
CA TRP A 531 -11.71 -15.44 32.83
C TRP A 531 -12.49 -14.72 33.95
N TRP A 532 -13.69 -14.20 33.69
CA TRP A 532 -14.53 -13.60 34.73
C TRP A 532 -14.89 -14.58 35.85
N GLY A 533 -15.12 -15.85 35.52
CA GLY A 533 -15.30 -16.91 36.51
C GLY A 533 -14.07 -17.11 37.40
N THR A 534 -12.86 -16.99 36.86
CA THR A 534 -11.62 -17.05 37.65
C THR A 534 -11.38 -15.81 38.52
N GLN A 535 -12.00 -14.67 38.18
CA GLN A 535 -11.92 -13.42 38.93
C GLN A 535 -13.04 -13.28 39.98
N ASP A 536 -13.79 -14.36 40.25
CA ASP A 536 -14.95 -14.39 41.15
C ASP A 536 -16.07 -13.39 40.79
N ASN A 537 -16.14 -12.99 39.51
CA ASN A 537 -17.21 -12.15 38.99
C ASN A 537 -18.25 -13.01 38.26
N GLN A 538 -19.14 -13.63 39.04
CA GLN A 538 -20.16 -14.55 38.54
C GLN A 538 -21.18 -13.86 37.62
N GLU A 539 -21.46 -12.58 37.87
CA GLU A 539 -22.42 -11.79 37.09
C GLU A 539 -21.93 -11.61 35.65
N LEU A 540 -20.71 -11.09 35.45
CA LEU A 540 -20.15 -10.91 34.11
C LEU A 540 -19.90 -12.24 33.40
N SER A 541 -19.51 -13.29 34.14
CA SER A 541 -19.42 -14.65 33.59
C SER A 541 -20.78 -15.14 33.06
N THR A 542 -21.86 -14.84 33.78
CA THR A 542 -23.24 -15.18 33.38
C THR A 542 -23.65 -14.42 32.12
N TYR A 543 -23.38 -13.11 32.04
CA TYR A 543 -23.67 -12.32 30.85
C TYR A 543 -22.96 -12.87 29.61
N ALA A 544 -21.67 -13.21 29.71
CA ALA A 544 -20.93 -13.81 28.61
C ALA A 544 -21.51 -15.17 28.19
N ASN A 545 -21.93 -16.00 29.14
CA ASN A 545 -22.55 -17.29 28.85
C ASN A 545 -23.91 -17.14 28.14
N GLU A 546 -24.74 -16.21 28.59
CA GLU A 546 -26.02 -15.94 27.96
C GLU A 546 -25.84 -15.41 26.53
N MET A 547 -24.88 -14.50 26.32
CA MET A 547 -24.56 -14.00 24.99
C MET A 547 -24.08 -15.10 24.04
N LEU A 548 -23.29 -16.06 24.53
CA LEU A 548 -22.89 -17.24 23.73
C LEU A 548 -24.11 -18.04 23.26
N HIS A 549 -25.10 -18.25 24.13
CA HIS A 549 -26.33 -18.94 23.75
C HIS A 549 -27.14 -18.14 22.70
N ARG A 550 -27.22 -16.82 22.84
CA ARG A 550 -27.91 -15.93 21.89
C ARG A 550 -27.27 -15.94 20.50
N LEU A 551 -25.93 -15.89 20.43
CA LEU A 551 -25.20 -15.88 19.15
C LEU A 551 -25.08 -17.26 18.50
N SER A 552 -25.17 -18.35 19.26
CA SER A 552 -25.11 -19.72 18.72
C SER A 552 -26.48 -20.30 18.34
N GLY A 553 -27.57 -19.71 18.85
CA GLY A 553 -28.95 -20.11 18.57
C GLY A 553 -29.61 -19.43 17.36
N SER A 554 -28.90 -18.53 16.66
CA SER A 554 -29.34 -17.86 15.42
C SER A 554 -28.51 -18.29 14.23
#